data_AF-A0A0C2C261-F1
#
_entry.id   AF-A0A0C2C261-F1
#
_cell.length_a   1.000
_cell.length_b   1.000
_cell.length_c   1.000
_cell.angle_alpha   90.00
_cell.angle_beta   90.00
_cell.angle_gamma   90.00
#
_symmetry.space_group_name_H-M   'P 1'
#
loop_
_entity.id
_entity.type
_entity.pdbx_description
1 polymer ?
#
loop_
_entity_poly.entity_id
_entity_poly.type
_entity_poly.pdbx_seq_one_letter_code
_entity_poly.pdbx_strand_id
1 'polypeptide(L)'
;MSAKVESCVSQTKPHEEQAPVEEYFFEGAEKLLELWFGNRSPKTGSLRLIPRYELDAMLDIARCKVLHSAHTDHLDSYVLSESSLFVSERRLILKTCGSTRLLAALPTIIQLAKDYGGFDQ
;
A
#
# COMPACT_ATOMS: atom_id res chain seq x y z
N MET A 1 27.73 71.07 24.45
CA MET A 1 26.28 71.31 24.59
C MET A 1 25.79 71.64 23.18
N SER A 2 25.01 70.84 22.47
CA SER A 2 23.82 70.09 22.86
C SER A 2 23.73 68.77 22.07
N ALA A 3 23.21 67.73 22.71
CA ALA A 3 22.86 66.46 22.08
C ALA A 3 21.38 66.46 21.71
N LYS A 4 21.02 65.84 20.57
CA LYS A 4 19.78 65.06 20.45
C LYS A 4 19.86 64.05 19.30
N VAL A 5 19.38 62.86 19.64
CA VAL A 5 19.27 61.60 18.90
C VAL A 5 18.01 61.58 18.03
N GLU A 6 18.09 60.89 16.89
CA GLU A 6 17.01 60.36 16.02
C GLU A 6 17.73 59.56 14.90
N SER A 7 17.35 58.39 14.40
CA SER A 7 16.35 57.35 14.67
C SER A 7 16.79 56.12 13.82
N CYS A 8 16.49 54.91 14.28
CA CYS A 8 16.71 53.63 13.61
C CYS A 8 16.04 53.56 12.20
N VAL A 9 16.62 52.78 11.27
CA VAL A 9 15.96 51.62 10.61
C VAL A 9 16.94 50.92 9.65
N SER A 10 16.88 49.61 9.72
CA SER A 10 17.66 48.54 9.12
C SER A 10 17.80 48.58 7.59
N GLN A 11 19.01 48.35 7.08
CA GLN A 11 19.18 47.76 5.75
C GLN A 11 19.07 46.24 5.91
N THR A 12 17.90 45.70 5.60
CA THR A 12 17.63 44.26 5.53
C THR A 12 18.48 43.64 4.42
N LYS A 13 19.24 42.59 4.78
CA LYS A 13 19.86 41.68 3.81
C LYS A 13 18.79 41.13 2.86
N PRO A 14 19.09 40.88 1.59
CA PRO A 14 18.15 40.21 0.69
C PRO A 14 17.73 38.89 1.33
N HIS A 15 16.43 38.73 1.53
CA HIS A 15 15.83 37.52 2.08
C HIS A 15 16.07 36.43 1.04
N GLU A 16 16.93 35.47 1.36
CA GLU A 16 16.93 34.18 0.66
C GLU A 16 15.54 33.60 0.84
N GLU A 17 14.83 33.45 -0.27
CA GLU A 17 13.54 32.80 -0.35
C GLU A 17 13.78 31.31 -0.02
N GLN A 18 13.66 30.97 1.26
CA GLN A 18 13.74 29.60 1.72
C GLN A 18 12.54 28.87 1.11
N ALA A 19 12.83 27.96 0.17
CA ALA A 19 11.85 27.04 -0.36
C ALA A 19 11.10 26.37 0.81
N PRO A 20 9.77 26.25 0.76
CA PRO A 20 9.01 25.69 1.86
C PRO A 20 9.55 24.30 2.18
N VAL A 21 9.89 24.08 3.45
CA VAL A 21 10.22 22.75 3.96
C VAL A 21 8.92 21.95 3.85
N GLU A 22 8.79 21.11 2.82
CA GLU A 22 7.67 20.17 2.74
C GLU A 22 7.73 19.29 3.99
N GLU A 23 6.75 19.42 4.88
CA GLU A 23 6.58 18.50 6.00
C GLU A 23 6.33 17.11 5.45
N TYR A 24 7.37 16.27 5.47
CA TYR A 24 7.30 14.89 5.03
C TYR A 24 6.51 14.08 6.07
N PHE A 25 5.19 14.01 5.89
CA PHE A 25 4.29 13.25 6.76
C PHE A 25 4.11 11.82 6.23
N PHE A 26 4.47 10.84 7.05
CA PHE A 26 4.22 9.43 6.77
C PHE A 26 3.14 8.88 7.71
N GLU A 27 2.07 8.33 7.12
CA GLU A 27 1.03 7.62 7.86
C GLU A 27 1.48 6.18 8.13
N GLY A 28 2.08 5.94 9.30
CA GLY A 28 2.56 4.61 9.71
C GLY A 28 1.47 3.63 10.17
N ALA A 29 0.22 4.05 10.26
CA ALA A 29 -0.88 3.17 10.66
C ALA A 29 -1.13 2.10 9.59
N GLU A 30 -1.00 0.83 10.00
CA GLU A 30 -1.27 -0.32 9.14
C GLU A 30 -2.77 -0.55 8.95
N LYS A 31 -3.14 -0.93 7.72
CA LYS A 31 -4.46 -1.39 7.32
C LYS A 31 -4.33 -2.85 6.92
N LEU A 32 -5.21 -3.71 7.43
CA LEU A 32 -5.19 -5.16 7.18
C LEU A 32 -6.50 -5.57 6.51
N LEU A 33 -6.39 -6.21 5.35
CA LEU A 33 -7.50 -6.93 4.71
C LEU A 33 -7.18 -8.43 4.74
N GLU A 34 -8.05 -9.20 5.38
CA GLU A 34 -7.97 -10.66 5.41
C GLU A 34 -9.28 -11.25 4.88
N LEU A 35 -9.17 -12.10 3.86
CA LEU A 35 -10.29 -12.74 3.20
C LEU A 35 -10.12 -14.25 3.26
N TRP A 36 -11.17 -14.94 3.67
CA TRP A 36 -11.27 -16.40 3.67
C TRP A 36 -12.34 -16.81 2.67
N PHE A 37 -11.98 -17.68 1.74
CA PHE A 37 -12.82 -18.05 0.62
C PHE A 37 -13.35 -19.47 0.76
N GLY A 38 -14.63 -19.62 0.44
CA GLY A 38 -15.33 -20.89 0.38
C GLY A 38 -15.76 -21.25 -1.04
N ASN A 39 -16.23 -22.48 -1.21
CA ASN A 39 -16.97 -22.83 -2.40
C ASN A 39 -18.20 -23.68 -2.07
N ARG A 40 -19.30 -23.42 -2.78
CA ARG A 40 -20.54 -24.20 -2.65
C ARG A 40 -20.41 -25.60 -3.21
N SER A 41 -19.58 -25.76 -4.24
CA SER A 41 -19.33 -27.04 -4.91
C SER A 41 -18.09 -27.73 -4.32
N PRO A 42 -18.03 -29.07 -4.27
CA PRO A 42 -16.88 -29.82 -3.75
C PRO A 42 -15.63 -29.75 -4.66
N LYS A 43 -15.56 -28.77 -5.57
CA LYS A 43 -14.40 -28.56 -6.43
C LYS A 43 -13.18 -28.23 -5.56
N THR A 44 -12.05 -28.81 -5.89
CA THR A 44 -10.77 -28.36 -5.36
C THR A 44 -10.47 -26.98 -5.94
N GLY A 45 -10.06 -26.05 -5.09
CA GLY A 45 -9.76 -24.67 -5.47
C GLY A 45 -8.57 -24.15 -4.67
N SER A 46 -7.82 -23.20 -5.22
CA SER A 46 -6.69 -22.58 -4.52
C SER A 46 -6.42 -21.19 -5.07
N LEU A 47 -6.34 -20.18 -4.19
CA LEU A 47 -5.96 -18.82 -4.57
C LEU A 47 -4.53 -18.76 -5.12
N ARG A 48 -3.71 -19.77 -4.81
CA ARG A 48 -2.34 -19.90 -5.33
C ARG A 48 -2.28 -20.22 -6.81
N LEU A 49 -3.43 -20.51 -7.44
CA LEU A 49 -3.56 -20.64 -8.89
C LEU A 49 -3.67 -19.29 -9.60
N ILE A 50 -3.84 -18.18 -8.87
CA ILE A 50 -3.85 -16.83 -9.45
C ILE A 50 -2.45 -16.54 -10.03
N PRO A 51 -2.34 -16.26 -11.35
CA PRO A 51 -1.07 -15.94 -11.96
C PRO A 51 -0.43 -14.70 -11.36
N ARG A 52 0.91 -14.66 -11.32
CA ARG A 52 1.65 -13.52 -10.76
C ARG A 52 1.29 -12.18 -11.41
N TYR A 53 1.09 -12.14 -12.73
CA TYR A 53 0.75 -10.91 -13.43
C TYR A 53 -0.63 -10.35 -13.03
N GLU A 54 -1.59 -11.21 -12.64
CA GLU A 54 -2.89 -10.80 -12.11
C GLU A 54 -2.76 -10.20 -10.71
N LEU A 55 -1.90 -10.80 -9.87
CA LEU A 55 -1.57 -10.24 -8.56
C LEU A 55 -0.91 -8.86 -8.70
N ASP A 56 0.02 -8.70 -9.63
CA ASP A 56 0.66 -7.41 -9.89
C ASP A 56 -0.37 -6.36 -10.37
N ALA A 57 -1.28 -6.73 -11.28
CA ALA A 57 -2.35 -5.84 -11.74
C ALA A 57 -3.33 -5.46 -10.60
N MET A 58 -3.64 -6.40 -9.71
CA MET A 58 -4.46 -6.14 -8.51
C MET A 58 -3.74 -5.20 -7.53
N LEU A 59 -2.44 -5.41 -7.28
CA LEU A 59 -1.64 -4.57 -6.40
C LEU A 59 -1.48 -3.16 -6.94
N ASP A 60 -1.46 -2.98 -8.26
CA ASP A 60 -1.43 -1.65 -8.90
C ASP A 60 -2.66 -0.81 -8.55
N ILE A 61 -3.83 -1.42 -8.41
CA ILE A 61 -5.05 -0.74 -7.94
C ILE A 61 -4.85 -0.21 -6.52
N ALA A 62 -4.20 -1.00 -5.67
CA ALA A 62 -3.86 -0.60 -4.31
C ALA A 62 -2.72 0.44 -4.28
N ARG A 63 -1.94 0.62 -5.36
CA ARG A 63 -0.67 1.37 -5.43
C ARG A 63 0.49 0.67 -4.71
N CYS A 64 0.52 -0.65 -4.78
CA CYS A 64 1.60 -1.48 -4.27
C CYS A 64 2.38 -2.12 -5.42
N LYS A 65 3.68 -2.34 -5.21
CA LYS A 65 4.55 -3.10 -6.12
C LYS A 65 5.25 -4.19 -5.36
N VAL A 66 5.38 -5.37 -5.96
CA VAL A 66 6.15 -6.47 -5.38
C VAL A 66 7.63 -6.20 -5.55
N LEU A 67 8.37 -6.29 -4.45
CA LEU A 67 9.83 -6.20 -4.42
C LEU A 67 10.48 -7.58 -4.37
N HIS A 68 9.86 -8.51 -3.63
CA HIS A 68 10.39 -9.85 -3.44
C HIS A 68 9.27 -10.86 -3.23
N SER A 69 9.54 -12.13 -3.52
CA SER A 69 8.60 -13.23 -3.32
C SER A 69 9.30 -14.45 -2.72
N ALA A 70 8.61 -15.15 -1.82
CA ALA A 70 9.03 -16.43 -1.29
C ALA A 70 7.85 -17.41 -1.28
N HIS A 71 8.14 -18.70 -1.46
CA HIS A 71 7.12 -19.72 -1.69
C HIS A 71 7.41 -20.97 -0.85
N THR A 72 6.35 -21.57 -0.33
CA THR A 72 6.38 -22.85 0.40
C THR A 72 5.27 -23.77 -0.13
N ASP A 73 5.13 -24.97 0.41
CA ASP A 73 4.05 -25.88 0.01
C ASP A 73 2.65 -25.37 0.38
N HIS A 74 2.54 -24.37 1.26
CA HIS A 74 1.23 -23.89 1.77
C HIS A 74 0.99 -22.39 1.60
N LEU A 75 2.03 -21.61 1.29
CA LEU A 75 1.98 -20.16 1.33
C LEU A 75 2.89 -19.54 0.27
N ASP A 76 2.35 -18.56 -0.45
CA ASP A 76 3.10 -17.61 -1.26
C ASP A 76 3.12 -16.26 -0.54
N SER A 77 4.31 -15.72 -0.29
CA SER A 77 4.49 -14.44 0.38
C SER A 77 5.19 -13.44 -0.54
N TYR A 78 4.75 -12.19 -0.46
CA TYR A 78 5.26 -11.10 -1.27
C TYR A 78 5.59 -9.92 -0.37
N VAL A 79 6.85 -9.50 -0.41
CA VAL A 79 7.29 -8.24 0.18
C VAL A 79 6.98 -7.14 -0.83
N LEU A 80 6.32 -6.09 -0.36
CA LEU A 80 5.98 -4.90 -1.13
C LEU A 80 6.72 -3.71 -0.51
N SER A 81 6.87 -2.59 -1.23
CA SER A 81 7.70 -1.46 -0.77
C SER A 81 7.41 -0.97 0.66
N GLU A 82 6.14 -0.97 1.07
CA GLU A 82 5.70 -0.56 2.41
C GLU A 82 4.54 -1.45 2.91
N SER A 83 4.47 -2.68 2.39
CA SER A 83 3.28 -3.53 2.50
C SER A 83 3.69 -5.01 2.40
N SER A 84 2.74 -5.91 2.63
CA SER A 84 2.95 -7.35 2.41
C SER A 84 1.68 -8.04 1.94
N LEU A 85 1.82 -9.01 1.04
CA LEU A 85 0.75 -9.88 0.58
C LEU A 85 1.09 -11.34 0.91
N PHE A 86 0.11 -12.08 1.44
CA PHE A 86 0.21 -13.50 1.70
C PHE A 86 -0.98 -14.23 1.06
N VAL A 87 -0.69 -15.28 0.30
CA VAL A 87 -1.69 -16.08 -0.41
C VAL A 87 -1.51 -17.55 -0.02
N SER A 88 -2.53 -18.14 0.60
CA SER A 88 -2.62 -19.59 0.81
C SER A 88 -3.77 -20.17 0.00
N GLU A 89 -4.09 -21.46 0.15
CA GLU A 89 -5.17 -22.10 -0.61
C GLU A 89 -6.49 -21.32 -0.56
N ARG A 90 -6.90 -20.86 0.63
CA ARG A 90 -8.22 -20.24 0.85
C ARG A 90 -8.17 -18.89 1.54
N ARG A 91 -6.96 -18.38 1.81
CA ARG A 91 -6.78 -17.12 2.54
C ARG A 91 -5.89 -16.18 1.76
N LEU A 92 -6.34 -14.93 1.65
CA LEU A 92 -5.52 -13.82 1.17
C LEU A 92 -5.44 -12.76 2.26
N ILE A 93 -4.20 -12.36 2.59
CA ILE A 93 -3.93 -11.26 3.53
C ILE A 93 -3.15 -10.19 2.78
N LEU A 94 -3.70 -8.97 2.74
CA LEU A 94 -3.02 -7.78 2.21
C LEU A 94 -2.91 -6.74 3.32
N LYS A 95 -1.67 -6.51 3.76
CA LYS A 95 -1.32 -5.47 4.73
C LYS A 95 -0.69 -4.30 4.02
N THR A 96 -1.15 -3.09 4.31
CA THR A 96 -0.65 -1.86 3.70
C THR A 96 -0.58 -0.71 4.70
N CYS A 97 0.38 0.19 4.58
CA CYS A 97 0.38 1.47 5.31
C CYS A 97 0.32 2.67 4.34
N GLY A 98 0.49 3.90 4.84
CA GLY A 98 0.48 5.09 4.02
C GLY A 98 -0.87 5.36 3.32
N SER A 99 -0.78 5.99 2.15
CA SER A 99 -1.93 6.43 1.32
C SER A 99 -2.49 5.34 0.38
N THR A 100 -2.17 4.08 0.65
CA THR A 100 -2.55 2.90 -0.15
C THR A 100 -4.08 2.71 -0.17
N ARG A 101 -4.65 2.37 -1.32
CA ARG A 101 -6.11 2.25 -1.51
C ARG A 101 -6.60 0.81 -1.35
N LEU A 102 -6.40 0.24 -0.15
CA LEU A 102 -6.64 -1.18 0.13
C LEU A 102 -8.02 -1.69 -0.33
N LEU A 103 -9.10 -0.99 0.03
CA LEU A 103 -10.46 -1.41 -0.33
C LEU A 103 -10.79 -1.25 -1.83
N ALA A 104 -10.01 -0.48 -2.58
CA ALA A 104 -10.20 -0.37 -4.03
C ALA A 104 -9.82 -1.66 -4.76
N ALA A 105 -8.92 -2.48 -4.20
CA ALA A 105 -8.53 -3.77 -4.76
C ALA A 105 -9.53 -4.90 -4.43
N LEU A 106 -10.43 -4.72 -3.45
CA LEU A 106 -11.35 -5.76 -2.98
C LEU A 106 -12.21 -6.39 -4.09
N PRO A 107 -12.86 -5.62 -4.99
CA PRO A 107 -13.65 -6.21 -6.08
C PRO A 107 -12.81 -7.10 -7.00
N THR A 108 -11.59 -6.68 -7.32
CA THR A 108 -10.65 -7.46 -8.14
C THR A 108 -10.20 -8.73 -7.42
N ILE A 109 -9.92 -8.66 -6.10
CA ILE A 109 -9.54 -9.84 -5.32
C ILE A 109 -10.67 -10.90 -5.35
N ILE A 110 -11.92 -10.48 -5.16
CA ILE A 110 -13.08 -11.39 -5.22
C ILE A 110 -13.21 -12.02 -6.62
N GLN A 111 -13.02 -11.23 -7.67
CA GLN A 111 -13.08 -11.72 -9.05
C GLN A 111 -11.97 -12.74 -9.35
N LEU A 112 -10.73 -12.49 -8.92
CA LEU A 112 -9.61 -13.41 -9.09
C LEU A 112 -9.81 -14.72 -8.32
N ALA A 113 -10.36 -14.64 -7.09
CA ALA A 113 -10.70 -15.82 -6.31
C ALA A 113 -11.74 -16.71 -7.01
N LYS A 114 -12.68 -16.10 -7.73
CA LYS A 114 -13.67 -16.81 -8.54
C LYS A 114 -13.06 -17.41 -9.81
N ASP A 115 -12.31 -16.62 -10.57
CA ASP A 115 -11.83 -17.02 -11.89
C ASP A 115 -10.70 -18.06 -11.83
N TYR A 116 -9.78 -17.92 -10.88
CA TYR A 116 -8.62 -18.78 -10.74
C TYR A 116 -8.73 -19.73 -9.53
N GLY A 117 -9.28 -19.24 -8.42
CA GLY A 117 -9.40 -20.01 -7.18
C GLY A 117 -10.58 -20.97 -7.15
N GLY A 118 -11.59 -20.78 -8.02
CA GLY A 118 -12.81 -21.58 -8.00
C GLY A 118 -13.68 -21.35 -6.76
N PHE A 119 -13.57 -20.17 -6.14
CA PHE A 119 -14.30 -19.79 -4.94
C PHE A 119 -15.45 -18.83 -5.26
N ASP A 120 -16.63 -19.15 -4.74
CA ASP A 120 -17.87 -18.39 -4.95
C ASP A 120 -18.54 -17.93 -3.64
N GLN A 121 -17.83 -18.05 -2.51
CA GLN A 121 -18.27 -17.62 -1.17
C GLN A 121 -17.15 -16.91 -0.40
#